data_AF-A0A261GB50-F1
#
_entry.id   AF-A0A261GB50-F1
#
_cell.length_a   1.000
_cell.length_b   1.000
_cell.length_c   1.000
_cell.angle_alpha   90.00
_cell.angle_beta   90.00
_cell.angle_gamma   90.00
#
_symmetry.space_group_name_H-M   'P 1'
#
loop_
_entity.id
_entity.type
_entity.pdbx_description
1 polymer ?
#
loop_
_entity_poly.entity_id
_entity_poly.type
_entity_poly.pdbx_seq_one_letter_code
_entity_poly.pdbx_strand_id
1 'polypeptide(L)'
;MADNKTITVNLEMFGKDAAAKTAAANKVAKEFGISDEALAQVEDFKAELTKHNAWGLPFMGYVNEDGYGYAYVPDAAITMTPYWDAHQAFLALPEDVQTAFAIRMLFTHREVDRYGANMFLHYHRGFTVKWEGTGANQY
;
A
#
# COMPACT_ATOMS: atom_id res chain seq x y z
N MET A 1 16.92 -19.16 -7.03
CA MET A 1 15.55 -19.67 -7.05
C MET A 1 14.65 -18.50 -6.68
N ALA A 2 13.89 -17.97 -7.63
CA ALA A 2 12.95 -16.89 -7.36
C ALA A 2 11.70 -17.53 -6.76
N ASP A 3 11.60 -17.55 -5.43
CA ASP A 3 10.30 -17.76 -4.79
C ASP A 3 9.38 -16.67 -5.31
N ASN A 4 8.33 -17.09 -6.01
CA ASN A 4 7.57 -16.25 -6.90
C ASN A 4 6.81 -15.18 -6.09
N LYS A 5 7.39 -13.99 -5.91
CA LYS A 5 6.81 -12.84 -5.19
C LYS A 5 5.69 -12.17 -6.00
N THR A 6 4.69 -12.96 -6.40
CA THR A 6 3.55 -12.47 -7.17
C THR A 6 2.33 -12.33 -6.26
N ILE A 7 1.78 -11.12 -6.17
CA ILE A 7 0.52 -10.83 -5.49
C ILE A 7 -0.59 -10.80 -6.53
N THR A 8 -1.62 -11.63 -6.36
CA THR A 8 -2.83 -11.57 -7.20
C THR A 8 -3.90 -10.73 -6.51
N VAL A 9 -4.38 -9.69 -7.19
CA VAL A 9 -5.48 -8.84 -6.71
C VAL A 9 -6.70 -9.07 -7.60
N ASN A 10 -7.73 -9.69 -7.03
CA ASN A 10 -9.02 -9.86 -7.71
C ASN A 10 -9.83 -8.56 -7.62
N LEU A 11 -10.16 -7.97 -8.77
CA LEU A 11 -10.91 -6.71 -8.87
C LEU A 11 -12.32 -6.79 -8.27
N GLU A 12 -12.93 -7.97 -8.17
CA GLU A 12 -14.22 -8.16 -7.49
C GLU A 12 -14.14 -7.75 -6.01
N MET A 13 -12.94 -7.79 -5.41
CA MET A 13 -12.74 -7.33 -4.05
C MET A 13 -13.07 -5.85 -3.87
N PHE A 14 -12.99 -5.03 -4.92
CA PHE A 14 -13.25 -3.60 -4.82
C PHE A 14 -14.73 -3.28 -4.51
N GLY A 15 -15.65 -4.17 -4.90
CA GLY A 15 -17.07 -4.08 -4.56
C GLY A 15 -17.43 -4.61 -3.17
N LYS A 16 -16.47 -5.19 -2.42
CA LYS A 16 -16.70 -5.73 -1.08
C LYS A 16 -16.55 -4.66 0.01
N ASP A 17 -17.06 -4.96 1.20
CA ASP A 17 -16.88 -4.13 2.38
C ASP A 17 -15.41 -4.08 2.86
N ALA A 18 -15.11 -3.14 3.75
CA ALA A 18 -13.76 -2.92 4.25
C ALA A 18 -13.19 -4.11 5.04
N ALA A 19 -14.03 -4.86 5.76
CA ALA A 19 -13.60 -6.00 6.56
C ALA A 19 -13.16 -7.16 5.64
N ALA A 20 -13.96 -7.46 4.61
CA ALA A 20 -13.64 -8.47 3.61
C ALA A 20 -12.33 -8.14 2.84
N LYS A 21 -12.16 -6.88 2.43
CA LYS A 21 -10.92 -6.41 1.79
C LYS A 21 -9.70 -6.57 2.71
N THR A 22 -9.84 -6.16 3.97
CA THR A 22 -8.75 -6.27 4.97
C THR A 22 -8.39 -7.73 5.23
N ALA A 23 -9.39 -8.62 5.35
CA ALA A 23 -9.16 -10.05 5.55
C ALA A 23 -8.42 -10.68 4.36
N ALA A 24 -8.80 -10.33 3.13
CA ALA A 24 -8.13 -10.81 1.92
C ALA A 24 -6.67 -10.32 1.85
N ALA A 25 -6.43 -9.04 2.10
CA ALA A 25 -5.08 -8.47 2.12
C ALA A 25 -4.21 -9.11 3.21
N ASN A 26 -4.75 -9.34 4.41
CA ASN A 26 -4.04 -10.01 5.50
C ASN A 26 -3.68 -11.45 5.16
N LYS A 27 -4.57 -12.16 4.46
CA LYS A 27 -4.28 -13.51 3.97
C LYS A 27 -3.08 -13.49 3.03
N VAL A 28 -3.08 -12.59 2.04
CA VAL A 28 -1.95 -12.42 1.11
C VAL A 28 -0.67 -12.06 1.86
N ALA A 29 -0.71 -11.12 2.80
CA ALA A 29 0.46 -10.75 3.60
C ALA A 29 1.05 -11.96 4.35
N LYS A 30 0.20 -12.79 4.97
CA LYS A 30 0.62 -14.00 5.67
C LYS A 30 1.24 -15.05 4.76
N GLU A 31 0.80 -15.15 3.50
CA GLU A 31 1.42 -16.06 2.50
C GLU A 31 2.90 -15.69 2.24
N PHE A 32 3.30 -14.45 2.51
CA PHE A 32 4.68 -13.97 2.43
C PHE A 32 5.39 -13.92 3.79
N GLY A 33 4.83 -14.54 4.83
CA GLY A 33 5.46 -14.66 6.14
C GLY A 33 5.28 -13.45 7.07
N ILE A 34 4.42 -12.49 6.72
CA ILE A 34 4.13 -11.34 7.59
C ILE A 34 3.35 -11.81 8.82
N SER A 35 3.85 -11.45 10.01
CA SER A 35 3.29 -11.89 11.28
C SER A 35 2.03 -11.12 11.70
N ASP A 36 1.26 -11.69 12.62
CA ASP A 36 0.09 -11.01 13.21
C ASP A 36 0.47 -9.75 13.97
N GLU A 37 1.66 -9.71 14.58
CA GLU A 37 2.21 -8.51 15.24
C GLU A 37 2.48 -7.39 14.24
N ALA A 38 3.01 -7.71 13.06
CA ALA A 38 3.19 -6.72 12.00
C ALA A 38 1.84 -6.22 11.49
N LEU A 39 0.86 -7.11 11.30
CA LEU A 39 -0.50 -6.76 10.88
C LEU A 39 -1.24 -5.88 11.90
N ALA A 40 -0.94 -6.03 13.19
CA ALA A 40 -1.46 -5.17 14.26
C ALA A 40 -0.83 -3.77 14.21
N GLN A 41 0.49 -3.66 14.02
CA GLN A 41 1.17 -2.37 13.85
C GLN A 41 0.68 -1.58 12.62
N VAL A 42 0.19 -2.27 11.59
CA VAL A 42 -0.49 -1.59 10.47
C VAL A 42 -1.76 -0.87 10.95
N GLU A 43 -2.51 -1.43 11.90
CA GLU A 43 -3.69 -0.75 12.46
C GLU A 43 -3.29 0.48 13.29
N ASP A 44 -2.18 0.42 14.02
CA ASP A 44 -1.64 1.59 14.74
C ASP A 44 -1.25 2.71 13.77
N PHE A 45 -0.58 2.37 12.67
CA PHE A 45 -0.24 3.36 11.64
C PHE A 45 -1.49 3.98 10.99
N LYS A 46 -2.53 3.17 10.72
CA LYS A 46 -3.83 3.67 10.21
C LYS A 46 -4.52 4.62 11.19
N ALA A 47 -4.40 4.35 12.48
CA ALA A 47 -4.94 5.24 13.51
C ALA A 47 -4.23 6.60 13.48
N GLU A 48 -2.90 6.63 13.33
CA GLU A 48 -2.15 7.87 13.15
C GLU A 48 -2.52 8.58 11.84
N LEU A 49 -2.63 7.88 10.72
CA LEU A 49 -3.12 8.46 9.46
C LEU A 49 -4.51 9.10 9.60
N THR A 50 -5.40 8.48 10.39
CA THR A 50 -6.74 9.02 10.64
C THR A 50 -6.70 10.24 11.53
N LYS A 51 -5.95 10.19 12.62
CA LYS A 51 -5.74 11.29 13.56
C LYS A 51 -5.15 12.53 12.89
N HIS A 52 -4.27 12.32 11.91
CA HIS A 52 -3.63 13.38 11.14
C HIS A 52 -4.35 13.70 9.82
N ASN A 53 -5.43 12.99 9.46
CA ASN A 53 -6.12 13.16 8.17
C ASN A 53 -5.20 13.05 6.94
N ALA A 54 -4.32 12.05 6.94
CA ALA A 54 -3.18 11.96 6.02
C ALA A 54 -3.17 10.69 5.13
N TRP A 55 -4.34 10.10 4.89
CA TRP A 55 -4.49 8.80 4.22
C TRP A 55 -3.98 8.71 2.77
N GLY A 56 -3.94 9.82 2.02
CA GLY A 56 -3.55 9.81 0.59
C GLY A 56 -2.05 9.95 0.33
N LEU A 57 -1.24 9.85 1.37
CA LEU A 57 0.12 10.40 1.41
C LEU A 57 1.26 9.50 1.93
N PRO A 58 1.07 8.21 2.29
CA PRO A 58 2.14 7.43 2.91
C PRO A 58 3.20 6.94 1.91
N PHE A 59 2.85 6.78 0.63
CA PHE A 59 3.77 6.27 -0.40
C PHE A 59 4.37 7.39 -1.24
N MET A 60 5.66 7.26 -1.51
CA MET A 60 6.34 8.10 -2.49
C MET A 60 5.98 7.60 -3.90
N GLY A 61 5.41 8.47 -4.72
CA GLY A 61 5.28 8.20 -6.15
C GLY A 61 6.65 8.21 -6.84
N TYR A 62 6.87 7.28 -7.77
CA TYR A 62 8.01 7.27 -8.67
C TYR A 62 7.57 7.85 -10.02
N VAL A 63 8.40 8.64 -10.69
CA VAL A 63 8.22 9.06 -12.09
C VAL A 63 9.54 8.80 -12.81
N ASN A 64 9.51 8.06 -13.92
CA ASN A 64 10.69 7.87 -14.76
C ASN A 64 10.82 9.02 -15.79
N GLU A 65 11.93 9.04 -16.54
CA GLU A 65 12.21 10.06 -17.57
C GLU A 65 11.15 10.11 -18.67
N ASP A 66 10.44 9.00 -18.93
CA ASP A 66 9.36 8.90 -19.90
C ASP A 66 8.02 9.45 -19.39
N GLY A 67 7.99 9.99 -18.16
CA GLY A 67 6.77 10.49 -17.51
C GLY A 67 5.85 9.38 -17.00
N TYR A 68 6.29 8.13 -16.99
CA TYR A 68 5.56 7.03 -16.37
C TYR A 68 5.76 7.05 -14.86
N GLY A 69 4.64 7.17 -14.17
CA GLY A 69 4.54 7.01 -12.73
C GLY A 69 3.69 8.10 -12.08
N TYR A 70 3.76 8.21 -10.75
CA TYR A 70 2.98 9.20 -9.99
C TYR A 70 3.90 10.26 -9.39
N ALA A 71 3.54 11.53 -9.61
CA ALA A 71 4.35 12.66 -9.19
C ALA A 71 4.40 12.81 -7.66
N TYR A 72 5.63 12.99 -7.18
CA TYR A 72 6.01 13.38 -5.83
C TYR A 72 5.40 14.76 -5.48
N VAL A 73 4.61 14.83 -4.41
CA VAL A 73 4.19 16.11 -3.80
C VAL A 73 4.55 16.06 -2.30
N PRO A 74 5.80 16.35 -1.92
CA PRO A 74 6.31 16.15 -0.56
C PRO A 74 5.48 16.86 0.50
N ASP A 75 5.08 18.09 0.20
CA ASP A 75 4.29 18.90 1.14
C ASP A 75 2.86 18.38 1.30
N ALA A 76 2.36 17.61 0.32
CA ALA A 76 1.04 17.02 0.45
C ALA A 76 1.03 15.99 1.58
N ALA A 77 2.17 15.33 1.87
CA ALA A 77 2.28 14.30 2.92
C ALA A 77 2.41 14.82 4.35
N ILE A 78 2.47 16.14 4.48
CA ILE A 78 2.76 16.81 5.75
C ILE A 78 1.49 17.53 6.22
N THR A 79 1.03 17.19 7.43
CA THR A 79 0.09 18.04 8.16
C THR A 79 0.89 19.06 8.93
N MET A 80 0.63 20.35 8.76
CA MET A 80 1.44 21.40 9.39
C MET A 80 1.04 21.69 10.84
N THR A 81 -0.21 21.42 11.22
CA THR A 81 -0.75 21.76 12.55
C THR A 81 -1.69 20.66 13.08
N PRO A 82 -1.26 19.80 14.01
CA PRO A 82 0.13 19.62 14.46
C PRO A 82 1.03 19.09 13.34
N TYR A 83 2.34 19.39 13.41
CA TYR A 83 3.31 18.88 12.43
C TYR A 83 3.34 17.34 12.45
N TRP A 84 3.12 16.71 11.30
CA TRP A 84 3.26 15.27 11.12
C TRP A 84 3.46 14.94 9.65
N ASP A 85 4.44 14.08 9.36
CA ASP A 85 4.79 13.66 8.00
C ASP A 85 4.44 12.17 7.84
N ALA A 86 3.44 11.89 7.01
CA ALA A 86 2.93 10.54 6.80
C ALA A 86 3.96 9.62 6.14
N HIS A 87 4.80 10.18 5.27
CA HIS A 87 5.80 9.42 4.55
C HIS A 87 6.99 9.09 5.45
N GLN A 88 7.48 10.05 6.24
CA GLN A 88 8.51 9.79 7.25
C GLN A 88 8.02 8.79 8.29
N ALA A 89 6.78 8.92 8.76
CA ALA A 89 6.18 7.95 9.67
C ALA A 89 6.10 6.56 9.05
N PHE A 90 5.75 6.44 7.76
CA PHE A 90 5.75 5.16 7.04
C PHE A 90 7.16 4.56 6.93
N LEU A 91 8.18 5.35 6.56
CA LEU A 91 9.56 4.89 6.44
C LEU A 91 10.17 4.43 7.78
N ALA A 92 9.68 4.98 8.90
CA ALA A 92 10.11 4.58 10.24
C ALA A 92 9.52 3.22 10.70
N LEU A 93 8.49 2.71 10.01
CA LEU A 93 7.90 1.40 10.33
C LEU A 93 8.87 0.25 10.00
N PRO A 94 8.80 -0.90 10.69
CA PRO A 94 9.51 -2.10 10.28
C PRO A 94 9.16 -2.52 8.85
N GLU A 95 10.12 -3.15 8.15
CA GLU A 95 9.96 -3.57 6.75
C GLU A 95 8.70 -4.43 6.51
N ASP A 96 8.40 -5.37 7.40
CA ASP A 96 7.21 -6.22 7.29
C ASP A 96 5.92 -5.42 7.46
N VAL A 97 5.92 -4.41 8.31
CA VAL A 97 4.76 -3.52 8.52
C VAL A 97 4.54 -2.63 7.30
N GLN A 98 5.61 -2.08 6.73
CA GLN A 98 5.55 -1.31 5.47
C GLN A 98 4.98 -2.17 4.33
N THR A 99 5.47 -3.40 4.20
CA THR A 99 5.04 -4.36 3.17
C THR A 99 3.58 -4.75 3.39
N ALA A 100 3.19 -5.05 4.62
CA ALA A 100 1.81 -5.37 4.98
C ALA A 100 0.84 -4.23 4.66
N PHE A 101 1.22 -3.00 5.01
CA PHE A 101 0.42 -1.82 4.70
C PHE A 101 0.29 -1.62 3.19
N ALA A 102 1.38 -1.71 2.43
CA ALA A 102 1.33 -1.62 0.97
C ALA A 102 0.46 -2.72 0.34
N ILE A 103 0.51 -3.96 0.85
CA ILE A 103 -0.39 -5.03 0.41
C ILE A 103 -1.85 -4.65 0.68
N ARG A 104 -2.20 -4.12 1.88
CA ARG A 104 -3.57 -3.68 2.17
C ARG A 104 -4.05 -2.60 1.21
N MET A 105 -3.18 -1.67 0.86
CA MET A 105 -3.51 -0.54 0.00
C MET A 105 -3.92 -0.97 -1.40
N LEU A 106 -3.42 -2.10 -1.91
CA LEU A 106 -3.88 -2.71 -3.17
C LEU A 106 -5.38 -3.09 -3.16
N PHE A 107 -5.96 -3.41 -2.00
CA PHE A 107 -7.33 -3.91 -1.88
C PHE A 107 -8.33 -2.84 -1.42
N THR A 108 -7.89 -1.83 -0.66
CA THR A 108 -8.80 -0.95 0.08
C THR A 108 -8.91 0.48 -0.45
N HIS A 109 -7.92 1.02 -1.16
CA HIS A 109 -7.87 2.45 -1.51
C HIS A 109 -8.31 2.79 -2.93
N ARG A 110 -8.25 4.08 -3.30
CA ARG A 110 -8.53 4.59 -4.65
C ARG A 110 -7.42 4.15 -5.61
N GLU A 111 -7.67 4.26 -6.91
CA GLU A 111 -6.75 3.78 -7.96
C GLU A 111 -5.34 4.37 -7.84
N VAL A 112 -5.23 5.69 -7.60
CA VAL A 112 -3.94 6.38 -7.37
C VAL A 112 -3.15 5.79 -6.20
N ASP A 113 -3.83 5.53 -5.09
CA ASP A 113 -3.19 5.03 -3.87
C ASP A 113 -2.72 3.57 -4.06
N ARG A 114 -3.48 2.77 -4.84
CA ARG A 114 -3.10 1.39 -5.22
C ARG A 114 -1.87 1.38 -6.12
N TYR A 115 -1.78 2.33 -7.05
CA TYR A 115 -0.62 2.42 -7.94
C TYR A 115 0.65 2.76 -7.16
N GLY A 116 0.59 3.71 -6.22
CA GLY A 116 1.71 4.01 -5.33
C GLY A 116 2.16 2.79 -4.51
N ALA A 117 1.21 2.02 -3.97
CA ALA A 117 1.51 0.78 -3.27
C ALA A 117 2.14 -0.29 -4.18
N ASN A 118 1.65 -0.45 -5.42
CA ASN A 118 2.23 -1.35 -6.41
C ASN A 118 3.69 -0.97 -6.72
N MET A 119 3.96 0.31 -6.97
CA MET A 119 5.32 0.78 -7.24
C MET A 119 6.24 0.56 -6.05
N PHE A 120 5.77 0.83 -4.83
CA PHE A 120 6.55 0.54 -3.62
C PHE A 120 6.90 -0.94 -3.51
N LEU A 121 5.91 -1.82 -3.67
CA LEU A 121 6.08 -3.26 -3.60
C LEU A 121 7.01 -3.79 -4.70
N HIS A 122 6.95 -3.22 -5.90
CA HIS A 122 7.82 -3.58 -7.01
C HIS A 122 9.28 -3.17 -6.76
N TYR A 123 9.53 -1.87 -6.58
CA TYR A 123 10.89 -1.34 -6.54
C TYR A 123 11.61 -1.60 -5.21
N HIS A 124 10.89 -1.59 -4.08
CA HIS A 124 11.52 -1.74 -2.76
C HIS A 124 11.45 -3.16 -2.20
N ARG A 125 10.53 -4.00 -2.67
CA ARG A 125 10.28 -5.33 -2.11
C ARG A 125 10.40 -6.46 -3.14
N GLY A 126 10.50 -6.13 -4.43
CA GLY A 126 10.67 -7.08 -5.51
C GLY A 126 9.41 -7.91 -5.81
N PHE A 127 8.22 -7.39 -5.49
CA PHE A 127 6.97 -8.03 -5.84
C PHE A 127 6.52 -7.68 -7.26
N THR A 128 5.72 -8.58 -7.83
CA THR A 128 4.93 -8.32 -9.03
C THR A 128 3.46 -8.38 -8.65
N VAL A 129 2.67 -7.37 -9.03
CA VAL A 129 1.22 -7.39 -8.82
C VAL A 129 0.54 -7.82 -10.11
N LYS A 130 -0.30 -8.84 -10.03
CA LYS A 130 -1.17 -9.31 -11.11
C LYS A 130 -2.62 -8.95 -10.78
N TRP A 131 -3.26 -8.20 -11.66
CA TRP A 131 -4.68 -7.87 -11.54
C TRP A 131 -5.53 -8.93 -12.26
N GLU A 132 -6.58 -9.42 -11.62
CA GLU A 132 -7.49 -10.41 -12.20
C GLU A 132 -8.95 -9.96 -12.11
N GLY A 133 -9.72 -10.22 -13.17
CA GLY A 133 -11.14 -9.89 -13.26
C GLY A 133 -11.47 -8.94 -14.41
N THR A 134 -12.76 -8.65 -14.58
CA THR A 134 -13.24 -7.72 -15.61
C THR A 134 -12.67 -6.32 -15.35
N GLY A 135 -11.94 -5.78 -16.33
CA GLY A 135 -11.26 -4.48 -16.21
C GLY A 135 -9.78 -4.57 -15.82
N ALA A 136 -9.20 -5.76 -15.63
CA ALA A 136 -7.79 -5.92 -15.25
C ALA A 136 -6.79 -5.32 -16.24
N ASN A 137 -7.12 -5.27 -17.53
CA ASN A 137 -6.28 -4.64 -18.55
C ASN A 137 -6.16 -3.11 -18.41
N GLN A 138 -6.84 -2.51 -17.42
CA GLN A 138 -6.78 -1.08 -17.11
C GLN A 138 -5.78 -0.75 -15.98
N TYR A 139 -5.09 -1.75 -15.42
CA TYR A 139 -4.19 -1.63 -14.27
C TYR A 139 -2.78 -2.17 -14.53
#